data_AF-D9UFU7-F1
#
_entry.id   AF-D9UFU7-F1
#
_cell.length_a   1.000
_cell.length_b   1.000
_cell.length_c   1.000
_cell.angle_alpha   90.00
_cell.angle_beta   90.00
_cell.angle_gamma   90.00
#
_symmetry.space_group_name_H-M   'P 1'
#
loop_
_entity.id
_entity.type
_entity.pdbx_description
1 polymer ?
#
loop_
_entity_poly.entity_id
_entity_poly.type
_entity_poly.pdbx_seq_one_letter_code
_entity_poly.pdbx_strand_id
1 'polypeptide(L)'
;MGMVKGRAVSAPRASVWLTDAAARTRTRRSEQPSGLDRERITAATVRLLDREGLARFSMRRLAGELKVTAMSVYWYVDTKEDLLELALDAVVGELTVGPEGFGGGLAAAAA
;
A
#
# COMPACT_ATOMS: atom_id res chain seq x y z
N MET A 1 -12.87 43.73 0.06
CA MET A 1 -12.77 42.79 -1.07
C MET A 1 -11.62 41.83 -0.77
N GLY A 2 -11.87 40.66 -0.17
CA GLY A 2 -10.83 39.67 0.14
C GLY A 2 -10.86 38.54 -0.88
N MET A 3 -9.78 38.37 -1.65
CA MET A 3 -9.64 37.22 -2.55
C MET A 3 -9.56 35.93 -1.72
N VAL A 4 -10.59 35.10 -1.83
CA VAL A 4 -10.50 33.70 -1.40
C VAL A 4 -9.53 32.98 -2.35
N LYS A 5 -8.34 32.61 -1.85
CA LYS A 5 -7.37 31.85 -2.62
C LYS A 5 -7.90 30.42 -2.76
N GLY A 6 -8.47 30.12 -3.92
CA GLY A 6 -8.99 28.79 -4.25
C GLY A 6 -7.92 27.74 -3.99
N ARG A 7 -8.21 26.78 -3.11
CA ARG A 7 -7.32 25.65 -2.83
C ARG A 7 -7.27 24.80 -4.10
N ALA A 8 -6.13 24.79 -4.79
CA ALA A 8 -5.93 23.93 -5.94
C ALA A 8 -6.18 22.47 -5.52
N VAL A 9 -7.11 21.80 -6.19
CA VAL A 9 -7.31 20.36 -6.05
C VAL A 9 -6.08 19.72 -6.69
N SER A 10 -5.29 18.99 -5.89
CA SER A 10 -4.10 18.29 -6.37
C SER A 10 -4.51 17.30 -7.47
N ALA A 11 -3.73 17.24 -8.56
CA ALA A 11 -3.91 16.24 -9.60
C ALA A 11 -3.95 14.83 -8.99
N PRO A 12 -4.77 13.90 -9.54
CA PRO A 12 -4.85 12.55 -9.01
C PRO A 12 -3.47 11.89 -9.11
N ARG A 13 -2.93 11.43 -7.96
CA ARG A 13 -1.75 10.57 -7.94
C ARG A 13 -2.07 9.28 -8.70
N ALA A 14 -1.09 8.77 -9.45
CA ALA A 14 -1.21 7.43 -10.01
C ALA A 14 -1.15 6.40 -8.88
N SER A 15 -2.15 5.51 -8.82
CA SER A 15 -2.21 4.39 -7.87
C SER A 15 -1.00 3.45 -8.05
N VAL A 16 -0.58 2.79 -6.97
CA VAL A 16 0.54 1.84 -7.02
C VAL A 16 0.24 0.66 -7.94
N TRP A 17 -1.03 0.31 -8.14
CA TRP A 17 -1.44 -0.78 -9.04
C TRP A 17 -1.30 -0.42 -10.52
N LEU A 18 -1.38 0.88 -10.84
CA LEU A 18 -1.25 1.38 -12.21
C LEU A 18 0.22 1.68 -12.60
N THR A 19 1.12 1.68 -11.63
CA THR A 19 2.56 1.81 -11.89
C THR A 19 3.17 0.47 -12.32
N ASP A 20 4.01 0.52 -13.35
CA ASP A 20 4.71 -0.63 -13.92
C ASP A 20 5.35 -1.50 -12.81
N ALA A 21 4.89 -2.75 -12.72
CA ALA A 21 5.31 -3.68 -11.67
C ALA A 21 6.81 -3.99 -11.71
N ALA A 22 7.43 -3.94 -12.90
CA ALA A 22 8.86 -4.16 -13.05
C ALA A 22 9.68 -2.97 -12.50
N ALA A 23 9.16 -1.73 -12.55
CA ALA A 23 9.76 -0.58 -11.88
C ALA A 23 9.73 -0.70 -10.35
N ARG A 24 8.63 -1.21 -9.77
CA ARG A 24 8.50 -1.42 -8.31
C ARG A 24 9.48 -2.46 -7.76
N THR A 25 9.84 -3.46 -8.56
CA THR A 25 10.79 -4.52 -8.16
C THR A 25 12.25 -4.07 -8.19
N ARG A 26 12.60 -3.04 -8.99
CA ARG A 26 14.00 -2.56 -9.09
C ARG A 26 14.45 -1.71 -7.90
N THR A 27 13.52 -1.07 -7.18
CA THR A 27 13.84 -0.35 -5.92
C THR A 27 14.08 -1.31 -4.74
N ARG A 28 13.88 -2.63 -4.90
CA ARG A 28 13.96 -3.66 -3.84
C ARG A 28 15.37 -3.96 -3.28
N ARG A 29 16.40 -3.16 -3.58
CA ARG A 29 17.76 -3.38 -3.05
C ARG A 29 18.37 -2.16 -2.38
N SER A 30 17.57 -1.35 -1.69
CA SER A 30 18.12 -0.46 -0.68
C SER A 30 18.17 -1.21 0.65
N GLU A 31 19.16 -2.09 0.80
CA GLU A 31 19.52 -2.70 2.08
C GLU A 31 20.01 -1.60 3.02
N GLN A 32 19.09 -0.95 3.75
CA GLN A 32 19.47 -0.21 4.94
C GLN A 32 19.75 -1.20 6.09
N PRO A 33 20.75 -0.92 6.94
CA PRO A 33 21.15 -1.80 8.04
C PRO A 33 20.09 -1.99 9.15
N SER A 34 18.90 -1.39 9.01
CA SER A 34 17.79 -1.47 9.98
C SER A 34 16.92 -2.73 9.83
N GLY A 35 17.12 -3.56 8.80
CA GLY A 35 16.26 -4.71 8.51
C GLY A 35 14.81 -4.31 8.18
N LEU A 36 14.64 -3.08 7.67
CA LEU A 36 13.36 -2.55 7.22
C LEU A 36 13.24 -2.78 5.71
N ASP A 37 12.10 -3.32 5.29
CA ASP A 37 11.74 -3.48 3.90
C ASP A 37 10.23 -3.24 3.72
N ARG A 38 9.79 -3.21 2.46
CA ARG A 38 8.40 -2.94 2.12
C ARG A 38 7.46 -4.02 2.64
N GLU A 39 7.86 -5.29 2.61
CA GLU A 39 7.05 -6.42 3.05
C GLU A 39 6.78 -6.35 4.56
N ARG A 40 7.81 -6.07 5.35
CA ARG A 40 7.71 -5.84 6.80
C ARG A 40 6.85 -4.64 7.14
N ILE A 41 6.97 -3.54 6.40
CA ILE A 41 6.13 -2.33 6.57
C ILE A 41 4.67 -2.66 6.28
N THR A 42 4.38 -3.35 5.17
CA THR A 42 3.02 -3.75 4.78
C THR A 42 2.42 -4.71 5.81
N ALA A 43 3.16 -5.73 6.25
CA ALA A 43 2.67 -6.67 7.25
C ALA A 43 2.38 -5.99 8.60
N ALA A 44 3.22 -5.03 9.02
CA ALA A 44 2.95 -4.24 10.23
C ALA A 44 1.74 -3.31 10.07
N THR A 45 1.50 -2.81 8.85
CA THR A 45 0.33 -2.01 8.52
C THR A 45 -0.95 -2.80 8.68
N VAL A 46 -1.02 -4.01 8.10
CA VAL A 46 -2.17 -4.92 8.23
C VAL A 46 -2.45 -5.21 9.70
N ARG A 47 -1.45 -5.67 10.47
CA ARG A 47 -1.62 -5.95 11.90
C ARG A 47 -2.10 -4.74 12.71
N LEU A 48 -1.62 -3.54 12.40
CA LEU A 48 -2.05 -2.33 13.09
C LEU A 48 -3.49 -1.96 12.75
N LEU A 49 -3.88 -2.12 11.48
CA LEU A 49 -5.25 -1.91 11.02
C LEU A 49 -6.22 -2.92 11.64
N ASP A 50 -5.85 -4.18 11.76
CA ASP A 50 -6.68 -5.20 12.41
C ASP A 50 -6.94 -4.88 13.88
N ARG A 51 -5.91 -4.40 14.60
CA ARG A 51 -6.00 -4.10 16.04
C ARG A 51 -6.73 -2.80 16.34
N GLU A 52 -6.52 -1.75 15.56
CA GLU A 52 -6.96 -0.39 15.90
C GLU A 52 -7.95 0.24 14.91
N GLY A 53 -8.09 -0.36 13.72
CA GLY A 53 -8.89 0.18 12.63
C GLY A 53 -8.26 1.39 11.94
N LEU A 54 -8.80 1.72 10.76
CA LEU A 54 -8.30 2.80 9.90
C LEU A 54 -8.37 4.19 10.56
N ALA A 55 -9.39 4.45 11.39
CA ALA A 55 -9.58 5.73 12.06
C ALA A 55 -8.42 6.10 13.01
N ARG A 56 -7.77 5.09 13.60
CA ARG A 56 -6.62 5.27 14.50
C ARG A 56 -5.28 5.12 13.79
N PHE A 57 -5.27 4.71 12.53
CA PHE A 57 -4.06 4.49 11.76
C PHE A 57 -3.38 5.79 11.31
N SER A 58 -2.07 5.90 11.57
CA SER A 58 -1.22 6.98 11.06
C SER A 58 0.20 6.49 10.81
N MET A 59 0.93 7.15 9.91
CA MET A 59 2.34 6.84 9.61
C MET A 59 3.24 6.93 10.86
N ARG A 60 2.95 7.86 11.77
CA ARG A 60 3.67 7.99 13.04
C ARG A 60 3.44 6.80 13.97
N ARG A 61 2.20 6.30 14.06
CA ARG A 61 1.90 5.11 14.86
C ARG A 61 2.56 3.87 14.28
N LEU A 62 2.49 3.69 12.96
CA LEU A 62 3.18 2.60 12.28
C LEU A 62 4.69 2.63 12.53
N ALA A 63 5.31 3.80 12.40
CA ALA A 63 6.74 3.96 12.69
C ALA A 63 7.07 3.61 14.16
N GLY A 64 6.18 3.98 15.10
CA GLY A 64 6.28 3.58 16.51
C GLY A 64 6.22 2.07 16.71
N GLU A 65 5.28 1.38 16.06
CA GLU A 65 5.17 -0.09 16.07
C GLU A 65 6.45 -0.75 15.54
N LEU A 66 7.02 -0.19 14.47
CA LEU A 66 8.24 -0.67 13.83
C LEU A 66 9.53 -0.25 14.55
N LYS A 67 9.44 0.61 15.59
CA LYS A 67 10.57 1.21 16.31
C LYS A 67 11.54 1.97 15.39
N VAL A 68 11.00 2.66 14.40
CA VAL A 68 11.76 3.50 13.45
C VAL A 68 11.20 4.92 13.41
N THR A 69 11.88 5.81 12.68
CA THR A 69 11.34 7.15 12.42
C THR A 69 10.29 7.10 11.31
N ALA A 70 9.32 8.02 11.30
CA ALA A 70 8.37 8.14 10.19
C ALA A 70 9.08 8.38 8.85
N MET A 71 10.18 9.14 8.86
CA MET A 71 11.01 9.37 7.67
C MET A 71 11.53 8.06 7.09
N SER A 72 11.97 7.11 7.93
CA SER A 72 12.43 5.79 7.50
C SER A 72 11.36 5.02 6.73
N VAL A 73 10.08 5.16 7.10
CA VAL A 73 8.97 4.50 6.38
C VAL A 73 8.77 5.14 5.00
N TYR A 74 8.84 6.47 4.91
CA TYR A 74 8.67 7.20 3.65
C TYR A 74 9.75 6.94 2.60
N TRP A 75 10.87 6.30 2.95
CA TRP A 75 11.83 5.79 1.96
C TRP A 75 11.27 4.62 1.12
N TYR A 76 10.25 3.91 1.61
CA TYR A 76 9.70 2.71 0.97
C TYR A 76 8.31 2.91 0.36
N VAL A 77 7.62 3.98 0.78
CA VAL A 77 6.27 4.35 0.32
C VAL A 77 6.17 5.88 0.26
N ASP A 78 5.60 6.43 -0.81
CA ASP A 78 5.54 7.88 -0.95
C ASP A 78 4.45 8.48 -0.04
N THR A 79 3.34 7.77 0.12
CA THR A 79 2.15 8.26 0.84
C THR A 79 1.51 7.18 1.73
N LYS A 80 0.62 7.61 2.62
CA LYS A 80 -0.22 6.71 3.42
C LYS A 80 -1.13 5.90 2.50
N GLU A 81 -1.68 6.53 1.47
CA GLU A 81 -2.61 5.94 0.52
C GLU A 81 -1.94 4.79 -0.24
N ASP A 82 -0.72 5.00 -0.75
CA ASP A 82 0.06 3.92 -1.40
C ASP A 82 0.26 2.72 -0.47
N LEU A 83 0.54 2.99 0.81
CA LEU A 83 0.74 1.94 1.80
C LEU A 83 -0.55 1.16 2.09
N LEU A 84 -1.69 1.84 2.10
CA LEU A 84 -2.99 1.20 2.25
C LEU A 84 -3.36 0.37 1.02
N GLU A 85 -3.01 0.82 -0.20
CA GLU A 85 -3.17 0.02 -1.42
C GLU A 85 -2.29 -1.24 -1.37
N LEU A 86 -1.03 -1.14 -0.91
CA LEU A 86 -0.16 -2.30 -0.71
C LEU A 86 -0.69 -3.25 0.37
N ALA A 87 -1.27 -2.73 1.45
CA ALA A 87 -1.89 -3.55 2.49
C ALA A 87 -3.13 -4.27 1.95
N LEU A 88 -3.94 -3.60 1.14
CA LEU A 88 -5.07 -4.23 0.46
C LEU A 88 -4.62 -5.34 -0.47
N ASP A 89 -3.59 -5.10 -1.27
CA ASP A 89 -3.00 -6.10 -2.18
C ASP A 89 -2.54 -7.36 -1.41
N ALA A 90 -1.88 -7.17 -0.27
CA ALA A 90 -1.44 -8.27 0.60
C ALA A 90 -2.62 -9.09 1.12
N VAL A 91 -3.67 -8.45 1.66
CA VAL A 91 -4.85 -9.13 2.22
C VAL A 91 -5.67 -9.82 1.13
N VAL A 92 -5.86 -9.16 -0.02
CA VAL A 92 -6.59 -9.76 -1.15
C VAL A 92 -5.81 -10.95 -1.73
N GLY A 93 -4.48 -10.89 -1.75
CA GLY A 93 -3.62 -11.98 -2.19
C GLY A 93 -3.69 -13.24 -1.32
N GLU A 94 -4.19 -13.13 -0.08
CA GLU A 94 -4.44 -14.30 0.79
C GLU A 94 -5.73 -15.04 0.42
N LEU A 95 -6.63 -14.41 -0.34
CA LEU A 95 -7.91 -15.01 -0.72
C LEU A 95 -7.70 -16.07 -1.82
N THR A 96 -8.16 -17.28 -1.54
CA THR A 96 -8.26 -18.32 -2.56
C THR A 96 -9.51 -18.08 -3.41
N VAL A 97 -9.29 -17.75 -4.67
CA VAL A 97 -10.37 -17.59 -5.63
C VAL A 97 -10.76 -18.97 -6.15
N GLY A 98 -12.01 -19.38 -5.91
CA GLY A 98 -12.55 -20.64 -6.42
C GLY A 98 -12.54 -20.71 -7.96
N PRO A 99 -12.76 -21.89 -8.57
CA PRO A 99 -12.71 -22.07 -10.02
C PRO A 99 -13.68 -21.18 -10.81
N GLU A 100 -14.74 -20.69 -10.16
CA GLU A 100 -15.72 -19.76 -10.71
C GLU A 100 -15.22 -18.30 -10.77
N GLY A 101 -14.10 -17.97 -10.13
CA GLY A 101 -13.69 -16.60 -9.91
C GLY A 101 -12.86 -15.99 -11.04
N PHE A 102 -13.21 -14.73 -11.35
CA PHE A 102 -12.70 -13.80 -12.37
C PHE A 102 -12.53 -14.30 -13.82
N GLY A 103 -12.60 -15.61 -14.10
CA GLY A 103 -12.39 -16.21 -15.42
C GLY A 103 -13.25 -17.43 -15.76
N GLY A 104 -14.22 -17.81 -14.92
CA GLY A 104 -15.09 -18.98 -15.15
C GLY A 104 -15.97 -18.91 -16.42
N GLY A 105 -16.04 -17.75 -17.09
CA GLY A 105 -16.86 -17.55 -18.29
C GLY A 105 -16.19 -17.80 -19.65
N LEU A 106 -14.87 -18.00 -19.72
CA LEU A 106 -14.17 -18.17 -21.02
C LEU A 106 -13.68 -19.60 -21.28
N ALA A 107 -13.58 -20.45 -20.25
CA ALA A 107 -13.18 -21.86 -20.41
C ALA A 107 -14.36 -22.83 -20.58
N ALA A 108 -15.59 -22.45 -20.19
CA ALA A 108 -16.75 -23.34 -20.20
C ALA A 108 -17.46 -23.48 -21.57
N ALA A 109 -17.01 -22.77 -22.62
CA ALA A 109 -17.64 -22.80 -23.94
C ALA A 109 -16.98 -23.79 -24.95
N ALA A 110 -16.06 -24.64 -24.50
CA ALA A 110 -15.30 -25.55 -25.38
C ALA A 110 -15.50 -27.05 -25.07
N ALA A 111 -16.65 -27.44 -24.49
CA ALA A 111 -17.04 -28.84 -24.32
C ALA A 111 -18.22 -29.20 -25.21
#